data_AF-A0A972VCJ9-F1
#
_entry.id   AF-A0A972VCJ9-F1
#
_cell.length_a   1.000
_cell.length_b   1.000
_cell.length_c   1.000
_cell.angle_alpha   90.00
_cell.angle_beta   90.00
_cell.angle_gamma   90.00
#
_symmetry.space_group_name_H-M   'P 1'
#
loop_
_entity.id
_entity.type
_entity.pdbx_description
1 polymer ?
#
loop_
_entity_poly.entity_id
_entity_poly.type
_entity_poly.pdbx_seq_one_letter_code
_entity_poly.pdbx_strand_id
1 'polypeptide(L)'
;MDGELDSRQSVELKRLLENSSELRGRLRCLKNVRNLAHHLPREDAPVELSQQIRSMLERKALFGEGLDRSEGTRRVSTVLFQKIRAFAAILALGAVLSLLVYSIVSPVDPASESPVADKKLGPVMPIQGPMRGKLELVCAAMPSVDSFLMRSVQFNDLSSCVQRENLAGRSLYYVSCHREDVKHLLSALNSVWHQFDETAFYVNTGELGEMIRVSGASVSQVASLINEQDVRKRIEHAKLESVRNSMRSATDSGSMMASLEDKMTLSALPPRPMLTSGEPNRTSMSESPEPCDRVELTIVLRQSPM
;
A
#
# COMPACT_ATOMS: atom_id res chain seq x y z
N MET A 1 25.26 -11.67 -23.49
CA MET A 1 24.67 -12.76 -22.69
C MET A 1 23.75 -13.59 -23.57
N ASP A 2 22.91 -12.92 -24.36
CA ASP A 2 21.97 -13.54 -25.32
C ASP A 2 22.45 -13.45 -26.79
N GLY A 3 23.67 -12.97 -27.01
CA GLY A 3 24.26 -12.81 -28.35
C GLY A 3 23.72 -11.61 -29.14
N GLU A 4 22.79 -10.83 -28.59
CA GLU A 4 22.13 -9.74 -29.32
C GLU A 4 22.91 -8.41 -29.40
N LEU A 5 24.10 -8.34 -28.79
CA LEU A 5 24.89 -7.11 -28.80
C LEU A 5 25.66 -6.98 -30.12
N ASP A 6 25.51 -5.83 -30.79
CA ASP A 6 26.31 -5.50 -31.96
C ASP A 6 27.79 -5.27 -31.58
N SER A 7 28.67 -5.48 -32.56
CA SER A 7 30.12 -5.29 -32.48
C SER A 7 30.50 -3.95 -31.82
N ARG A 8 29.85 -2.84 -32.20
CA ARG A 8 30.09 -1.51 -31.62
C ARG A 8 29.69 -1.42 -30.15
N GLN A 9 28.52 -1.97 -29.80
CA GLN A 9 27.99 -1.97 -28.44
C GLN A 9 28.84 -2.83 -27.51
N SER A 10 29.43 -3.92 -28.02
CA SER A 10 30.31 -4.79 -27.24
C SER A 10 31.59 -4.07 -26.79
N VAL A 11 32.15 -3.21 -27.65
CA VAL A 11 33.35 -2.41 -27.35
C VAL A 11 33.04 -1.33 -26.33
N GLU A 12 31.89 -0.65 -26.46
CA GLU A 12 31.45 0.37 -25.52
C GLU A 12 31.14 -0.23 -24.14
N LEU A 13 30.45 -1.37 -24.10
CA LEU A 13 30.19 -2.11 -22.87
C LEU A 13 31.50 -2.54 -22.18
N LYS A 14 32.50 -2.96 -22.96
CA LYS A 14 33.83 -3.32 -22.42
C LYS A 14 34.51 -2.10 -21.78
N ARG A 15 34.44 -0.94 -22.42
CA ARG A 15 34.96 0.32 -21.87
C ARG A 15 34.23 0.73 -20.58
N LEU A 16 32.90 0.57 -20.53
CA LEU A 16 32.11 0.85 -19.33
C LEU A 16 32.40 -0.11 -18.17
N LEU A 17 32.70 -1.37 -18.48
CA LEU A 17 33.09 -2.39 -17.49
C LEU A 17 34.47 -2.12 -16.88
N GLU A 18 35.40 -1.53 -17.63
CA GLU A 18 36.71 -1.13 -17.11
C GLU A 18 36.60 0.04 -16.13
N ASN A 19 35.75 1.01 -16.43
CA ASN A 19 35.60 2.23 -15.61
C ASN A 19 34.67 2.06 -14.40
N SER A 20 33.70 1.14 -14.43
CA SER A 20 32.72 0.98 -13.35
C SER A 20 32.87 -0.38 -12.63
N SER A 21 33.19 -0.34 -11.34
CA SER A 21 33.16 -1.52 -10.46
C SER A 21 31.72 -2.01 -10.22
N GLU A 22 30.75 -1.11 -10.21
CA GLU A 22 29.34 -1.43 -9.99
C GLU A 22 28.75 -2.26 -11.13
N LEU A 23 29.02 -1.88 -12.39
CA LEU A 23 28.59 -2.65 -13.57
C LEU A 23 29.18 -4.06 -13.57
N ARG A 24 30.45 -4.22 -13.15
CA ARG A 24 31.07 -5.54 -12.98
C ARG A 24 30.36 -6.38 -11.91
N GLY A 25 29.95 -5.76 -10.81
CA GLY A 25 29.18 -6.40 -9.74
C GLY A 25 27.82 -6.90 -10.24
N ARG A 26 27.06 -6.05 -10.93
CA ARG A 26 25.75 -6.41 -11.51
C ARG A 26 25.87 -7.52 -12.54
N LEU A 27 26.88 -7.46 -13.43
CA LEU A 27 27.13 -8.49 -14.44
C LEU A 27 27.50 -9.84 -13.80
N ARG A 28 28.26 -9.82 -12.69
CA ARG A 28 28.56 -11.02 -11.91
C ARG A 28 27.30 -11.61 -11.28
N CYS A 29 26.42 -10.78 -10.72
CA CYS A 29 25.15 -11.23 -10.15
C CYS A 29 24.25 -11.90 -11.22
N LEU A 30 24.10 -11.27 -12.40
CA LEU A 30 23.34 -11.83 -13.52
C LEU A 30 23.91 -13.17 -14.01
N LYS A 31 25.24 -13.28 -14.10
CA LYS A 31 25.91 -14.55 -14.43
C LYS A 31 25.59 -15.64 -13.40
N ASN A 32 25.59 -15.31 -12.12
CA ASN A 32 25.27 -16.26 -11.06
C ASN A 32 23.81 -16.72 -11.13
N VAL A 33 22.87 -15.79 -11.33
CA VAL A 33 21.44 -16.12 -11.49
C VAL A 33 21.22 -17.01 -12.71
N ARG A 34 21.84 -16.69 -13.85
CA ARG A 34 21.78 -17.54 -15.05
C ARG A 34 22.32 -18.94 -14.79
N ASN A 35 23.48 -19.03 -14.12
CA ASN A 35 24.04 -20.33 -13.77
C ASN A 35 23.08 -21.09 -12.88
N LEU A 36 22.50 -20.47 -11.85
CA LEU A 36 21.52 -21.12 -10.98
C LEU A 36 20.31 -21.62 -11.79
N ALA A 37 19.78 -20.79 -12.67
CA ALA A 37 18.64 -21.14 -13.54
C ALA A 37 18.97 -22.29 -14.50
N HIS A 38 20.21 -22.39 -14.99
CA HIS A 38 20.66 -23.51 -15.83
C HIS A 38 20.85 -24.82 -15.06
N HIS A 39 21.07 -24.76 -13.74
CA HIS A 39 21.21 -25.94 -12.88
C HIS A 39 19.89 -26.38 -12.25
N LEU A 40 18.78 -25.66 -12.49
CA LEU A 40 17.48 -26.12 -12.04
C LEU A 40 17.16 -27.45 -12.73
N PRO A 41 16.74 -28.48 -11.97
CA PRO A 41 16.38 -29.77 -12.53
C PRO A 41 15.23 -29.56 -13.51
N ARG A 42 15.40 -30.04 -14.74
CA ARG A 42 14.31 -30.17 -15.70
C ARG A 42 13.55 -31.42 -15.32
N GLU A 43 12.51 -31.26 -14.52
CA GLU A 43 11.58 -32.34 -14.25
C GLU A 43 10.65 -32.49 -15.46
N ASP A 44 10.56 -33.71 -15.98
CA ASP A 44 9.64 -34.00 -17.08
C ASP A 44 8.20 -33.77 -16.59
N ALA A 45 7.40 -33.09 -17.42
CA ALA A 45 6.02 -32.84 -17.07
C ALA A 45 5.31 -34.18 -16.82
N PRO A 46 4.61 -34.36 -15.68
CA PRO A 46 3.89 -35.60 -15.40
C PRO A 46 2.93 -35.91 -16.55
N VAL A 47 2.95 -37.15 -17.03
CA VAL A 47 2.21 -37.58 -18.24
C VAL A 47 0.71 -37.28 -18.13
N GLU A 48 0.22 -37.25 -16.90
CA GLU A 48 -1.16 -36.95 -16.53
C GLU A 48 -1.58 -35.50 -16.81
N LEU A 49 -0.65 -34.53 -16.76
CA LEU A 49 -0.96 -33.13 -17.12
C LEU A 49 -1.38 -33.00 -18.58
N SER A 50 -0.78 -33.76 -19.48
CA SER A 50 -1.17 -33.75 -20.90
C SER A 50 -2.61 -34.25 -21.09
N GLN A 51 -3.02 -35.26 -20.31
CA GLN A 51 -4.36 -35.82 -20.33
C GLN A 51 -5.37 -34.87 -19.67
N GLN A 52 -4.98 -34.21 -18.57
CA GLN A 52 -5.80 -33.18 -17.94
C GLN A 52 -6.03 -31.99 -18.87
N ILE A 53 -4.98 -31.45 -19.50
CA ILE A 53 -5.11 -30.36 -20.47
C ILE A 53 -6.00 -30.77 -21.64
N ARG A 54 -5.83 -32.00 -22.16
CA ARG A 54 -6.67 -32.54 -23.22
C ARG A 54 -8.14 -32.64 -22.78
N SER A 55 -8.42 -33.21 -21.61
CA SER A 55 -9.79 -33.31 -21.09
C SER A 55 -10.41 -31.94 -20.80
N MET A 56 -9.62 -30.94 -20.36
CA MET A 56 -10.09 -29.56 -20.17
C MET A 56 -10.41 -28.90 -21.50
N LEU A 57 -9.61 -29.14 -22.55
CA LEU A 57 -9.87 -28.64 -23.91
C LEU A 57 -11.07 -29.33 -24.54
N GLU A 58 -11.22 -30.65 -24.38
CA GLU A 58 -12.39 -31.41 -24.83
C GLU A 58 -13.65 -30.94 -24.11
N ARG A 59 -13.58 -30.75 -22.79
CA ARG A 59 -14.67 -30.18 -22.00
C ARG A 59 -15.02 -28.77 -22.48
N LYS A 60 -14.03 -27.90 -22.68
CA LYS A 60 -14.27 -26.52 -23.14
C LYS A 60 -14.84 -26.48 -24.57
N ALA A 61 -14.40 -27.37 -25.45
CA ALA A 61 -14.96 -27.53 -26.78
C ALA A 61 -16.41 -28.05 -26.75
N LEU A 62 -16.71 -29.01 -25.87
CA LEU A 62 -18.06 -29.58 -25.71
C LEU A 62 -19.05 -28.60 -25.07
N PHE A 63 -18.60 -27.71 -24.18
CA PHE A 63 -19.45 -26.68 -23.60
C PHE A 63 -19.80 -25.54 -24.57
N GLY A 64 -19.38 -25.62 -25.85
CA GLY A 64 -19.70 -24.60 -26.83
C GLY A 64 -19.11 -23.23 -26.48
N GLU A 65 -18.18 -23.17 -25.52
CA GLU A 65 -17.30 -22.03 -25.30
C GLU A 65 -16.18 -22.11 -26.35
N GLY A 66 -16.64 -22.21 -27.60
CA GLY A 66 -15.83 -22.10 -28.78
C GLY A 66 -15.05 -20.80 -28.69
N LEU A 67 -13.90 -20.84 -29.34
CA LEU A 67 -13.05 -19.71 -29.61
C LEU A 67 -13.87 -18.58 -30.27
N ASP A 68 -14.56 -17.77 -29.46
CA ASP A 68 -14.89 -16.40 -29.79
C ASP A 68 -13.58 -15.60 -29.70
N ARG A 69 -12.69 -15.95 -30.64
CA ARG A 69 -11.66 -15.06 -31.13
C ARG A 69 -12.38 -14.09 -32.08
N SER A 70 -13.11 -13.15 -31.49
CA SER A 70 -13.20 -11.81 -32.03
C SER A 70 -12.85 -10.84 -30.92
N GLU A 71 -11.61 -10.37 -31.02
CA GLU A 71 -11.19 -9.07 -30.54
C GLU A 71 -12.22 -8.00 -30.94
N GLY A 72 -12.38 -6.98 -30.09
CA GLY A 72 -12.91 -5.68 -30.47
C GLY A 72 -14.43 -5.57 -30.59
N THR A 73 -15.13 -5.26 -29.48
CA THR A 73 -16.28 -4.31 -29.42
C THR A 73 -17.02 -4.30 -28.07
N ARG A 74 -16.63 -5.11 -27.08
CA ARG A 74 -17.22 -5.05 -25.72
C ARG A 74 -16.56 -4.01 -24.79
N ARG A 75 -16.19 -2.85 -25.35
CA ARG A 75 -15.56 -1.73 -24.60
C ARG A 75 -16.36 -0.41 -24.62
N VAL A 76 -17.58 -0.41 -25.17
CA VAL A 76 -18.38 0.83 -25.28
C VAL A 76 -19.50 0.92 -24.24
N SER A 77 -20.02 -0.19 -23.72
CA SER A 77 -21.16 -0.15 -22.79
C SER A 77 -20.79 0.29 -21.37
N THR A 78 -19.57 0.05 -20.89
CA THR A 78 -19.15 0.47 -19.55
C THR A 78 -18.83 1.97 -19.46
N VAL A 79 -18.50 2.62 -20.59
CA VAL A 79 -18.27 4.07 -20.63
C VAL A 79 -19.59 4.85 -20.66
N LEU A 80 -20.65 4.29 -21.26
CA LEU A 80 -21.99 4.92 -21.27
C LEU A 80 -22.65 4.88 -19.88
N PHE A 81 -22.51 3.80 -19.13
CA PHE A 81 -23.03 3.73 -17.74
C PHE A 81 -22.31 4.70 -16.78
N GLN A 82 -21.01 4.95 -16.99
CA GLN A 82 -20.30 5.96 -16.21
C GLN A 82 -20.77 7.39 -16.53
N LYS A 83 -21.12 7.69 -17.78
CA LYS A 83 -21.66 9.02 -18.17
C LYS A 83 -23.04 9.31 -17.57
N ILE A 84 -23.92 8.31 -17.44
CA ILE A 84 -25.25 8.48 -16.82
C ILE A 84 -25.11 8.81 -15.33
N ARG A 85 -24.13 8.23 -14.62
CA ARG A 85 -23.87 8.52 -13.20
C ARG A 85 -23.42 9.96 -12.95
N ALA A 86 -22.57 10.51 -13.83
CA ALA A 86 -22.14 11.90 -13.73
C ALA A 86 -23.30 12.89 -13.92
N PHE A 87 -24.22 12.61 -14.84
CA PHE A 87 -25.39 13.45 -15.08
C PHE A 87 -26.38 13.43 -13.91
N ALA A 88 -26.58 12.27 -13.28
CA ALA A 88 -27.41 12.12 -12.09
C ALA A 88 -26.87 12.92 -10.89
N ALA A 89 -25.55 12.96 -10.70
CA ALA A 89 -24.92 13.72 -9.62
C ALA A 89 -25.13 15.24 -9.78
N ILE A 90 -25.03 15.76 -11.01
CA ILE A 90 -25.27 17.19 -11.29
C ILE A 90 -26.74 17.57 -11.03
N LEU A 91 -27.68 16.71 -11.42
CA LEU A 91 -29.11 16.93 -11.15
C LEU A 91 -29.44 16.86 -9.65
N ALA A 92 -28.85 15.92 -8.91
CA ALA A 92 -29.02 15.82 -7.46
C ALA A 92 -28.51 17.09 -6.75
N LEU A 93 -27.36 17.62 -7.17
CA LEU A 93 -26.78 18.83 -6.60
C LEU A 93 -27.64 20.07 -6.91
N GLY A 94 -28.19 20.16 -8.12
CA GLY A 94 -29.17 21.20 -8.48
C GLY A 94 -30.47 21.12 -7.68
N ALA A 95 -30.96 19.91 -7.39
CA ALA A 95 -32.16 19.72 -6.56
C ALA A 95 -31.94 20.14 -5.11
N VAL A 96 -30.79 19.79 -4.52
CA VAL A 96 -30.42 20.23 -3.15
C VAL A 96 -30.28 21.76 -3.09
N LEU A 97 -29.64 22.38 -4.08
CA LEU A 97 -29.50 23.83 -4.13
C LEU A 97 -30.87 24.52 -4.27
N SER A 98 -31.77 23.98 -5.09
CA SER A 98 -33.13 24.49 -5.25
C SER A 98 -33.94 24.40 -3.95
N LEU A 99 -33.81 23.30 -3.20
CA LEU A 99 -34.44 23.14 -1.89
C LEU A 99 -33.91 24.19 -0.89
N LEU A 100 -32.61 24.46 -0.92
CA LEU A 100 -31.97 25.43 -0.02
C LEU A 100 -32.43 26.87 -0.32
N VAL A 101 -32.50 27.24 -1.60
CA VAL A 101 -33.04 28.53 -2.03
C VAL A 101 -34.52 28.66 -1.62
N TYR A 102 -35.31 27.59 -1.80
CA TYR A 102 -36.71 27.58 -1.35
C TYR A 102 -36.84 27.76 0.17
N SER A 103 -35.96 27.12 0.95
CA SER A 103 -35.92 27.26 2.41
C SER A 103 -35.54 28.66 2.89
N ILE A 104 -34.81 29.43 2.08
CA ILE A 104 -34.46 30.83 2.41
C ILE A 104 -35.62 31.77 2.02
N VAL A 105 -36.33 31.46 0.94
CA VAL A 105 -37.39 32.32 0.39
C VAL A 105 -38.75 32.10 1.07
N SER A 106 -39.00 30.94 1.69
CA SER A 106 -40.18 30.71 2.54
C SER A 106 -39.80 30.77 4.02
N PRO A 107 -39.91 31.93 4.70
CA PRO A 107 -39.87 31.96 6.15
C PRO A 107 -41.12 31.26 6.69
N VAL A 108 -40.94 30.05 7.18
CA VAL A 108 -41.88 29.39 8.09
C VAL A 108 -41.58 29.92 9.49
N ASP A 109 -42.58 30.54 10.11
CA ASP A 109 -42.49 31.13 11.45
C ASP A 109 -42.01 30.11 12.51
N PRO A 110 -40.90 30.36 13.23
CA PRO A 110 -40.51 29.50 14.35
C PRO A 110 -41.18 30.00 15.64
N ALA A 111 -42.31 29.39 15.98
CA ALA A 111 -42.81 29.40 17.34
C ALA A 111 -42.15 28.29 18.17
N SER A 112 -41.79 28.65 19.40
CA SER A 112 -41.39 27.79 20.53
C SER A 112 -39.90 27.49 20.68
N GLU A 113 -39.20 28.43 21.31
CA GLU A 113 -38.06 28.12 22.16
C GLU A 113 -38.51 27.25 23.35
N SER A 114 -37.75 26.19 23.62
CA SER A 114 -37.76 25.53 24.93
C SER A 114 -36.31 25.33 25.38
N PRO A 115 -36.01 25.52 26.67
CA PRO A 115 -34.64 25.55 27.17
C PRO A 115 -34.11 24.12 27.32
N VAL A 116 -33.04 23.79 26.57
CA VAL A 116 -32.36 22.51 26.71
C VAL A 116 -31.45 22.56 27.93
N ALA A 117 -31.83 21.73 28.91
CA ALA A 117 -31.10 21.44 30.12
C ALA A 117 -29.70 20.88 29.82
N ASP A 118 -28.75 21.39 30.59
CA ASP A 118 -27.34 21.01 30.67
C ASP A 118 -27.22 19.55 31.12
N LYS A 119 -27.21 18.63 30.15
CA LYS A 119 -26.94 17.20 30.38
C LYS A 119 -25.43 16.99 30.38
N LYS A 120 -24.85 16.91 31.59
CA LYS A 120 -23.53 16.31 31.84
C LYS A 120 -23.40 15.03 31.02
N LEU A 121 -22.54 15.04 30.00
CA LEU A 121 -22.12 13.83 29.31
C LEU A 121 -21.46 12.90 30.34
N GLY A 122 -22.06 11.73 30.53
CA GLY A 122 -21.40 10.63 31.21
C GLY A 122 -20.14 10.20 30.45
N PRO A 123 -19.26 9.40 31.07
CA PRO A 123 -18.05 8.92 30.44
C PRO A 123 -18.41 8.15 29.18
N VAL A 124 -18.08 8.72 28.01
CA VAL A 124 -18.19 8.07 26.71
C VAL A 124 -17.34 6.81 26.78
N MET A 125 -17.98 5.65 26.79
CA MET A 125 -17.24 4.39 26.68
C MET A 125 -16.54 4.36 25.33
N PRO A 126 -15.24 4.06 25.28
CA PRO A 126 -14.51 3.98 24.02
C PRO A 126 -15.14 2.87 23.17
N ILE A 127 -15.66 3.24 22.00
CA ILE A 127 -16.20 2.29 21.03
C ILE A 127 -15.01 1.43 20.57
N GLN A 128 -14.99 0.15 20.97
CA GLN A 128 -14.04 -0.84 20.46
C GLN A 128 -14.41 -1.16 19.00
N GLY A 129 -14.00 -0.29 18.09
CA GLY A 129 -14.11 -0.49 16.65
C GLY A 129 -12.82 -1.06 16.05
N PRO A 130 -12.88 -1.54 14.79
CA PRO A 130 -11.68 -1.93 14.05
C PRO A 130 -10.68 -0.77 13.99
N MET A 131 -9.40 -1.11 13.97
CA MET A 131 -8.35 -0.10 13.88
C MET A 131 -8.49 0.64 12.55
N ARG A 132 -8.70 1.96 12.60
CA ARG A 132 -8.78 2.84 11.43
C ARG A 132 -7.51 3.66 11.29
N GLY A 133 -6.86 3.57 10.14
CA GLY A 133 -5.68 4.34 9.80
C GLY A 133 -5.73 4.89 8.38
N LYS A 134 -5.04 5.99 8.13
CA LYS A 134 -4.82 6.51 6.78
C LYS A 134 -3.32 6.70 6.55
N LEU A 135 -2.80 6.12 5.48
CA LEU A 135 -1.39 6.22 5.08
C LEU A 135 -1.31 7.05 3.80
N GLU A 136 -0.76 8.25 3.89
CA GLU A 136 -0.48 9.10 2.74
C GLU A 136 0.96 8.90 2.28
N LEU A 137 1.12 8.65 0.99
CA LEU A 137 2.38 8.39 0.31
C LEU A 137 2.50 9.34 -0.88
N VAL A 138 3.50 10.20 -0.88
CA VAL A 138 3.80 11.11 -1.98
C VAL A 138 5.01 10.58 -2.74
N CYS A 139 4.91 10.48 -4.07
CA CYS A 139 6.02 10.03 -4.90
C CYS A 139 6.03 10.70 -6.28
N ALA A 140 7.21 10.88 -6.85
CA ALA A 140 7.37 11.33 -8.24
C ALA A 140 6.94 10.25 -9.26
N ALA A 141 7.23 8.97 -8.99
CA ALA A 141 7.01 7.85 -9.90
C ALA A 141 5.67 7.13 -9.67
N MET A 142 4.57 7.88 -9.59
CA MET A 142 3.24 7.35 -9.22
C MET A 142 2.80 6.11 -10.03
N PRO A 143 2.94 6.03 -11.37
CA PRO A 143 2.51 4.86 -12.13
C PRO A 143 3.28 3.58 -11.76
N SER A 144 4.57 3.71 -11.45
CA SER A 144 5.42 2.58 -11.05
C SER A 144 4.98 2.04 -9.69
N VAL A 145 4.85 2.93 -8.70
CA VAL A 145 4.44 2.55 -7.35
C VAL A 145 3.01 2.01 -7.33
N ASP A 146 2.11 2.60 -8.10
CA ASP A 146 0.72 2.14 -8.22
C ASP A 146 0.64 0.72 -8.80
N SER A 147 1.43 0.43 -9.84
CA SER A 147 1.53 -0.92 -10.41
C SER A 147 2.14 -1.93 -9.43
N PHE A 148 3.12 -1.49 -8.64
CA PHE A 148 3.75 -2.30 -7.59
C PHE A 148 2.75 -2.63 -6.48
N LEU A 149 1.95 -1.65 -6.05
CA LEU A 149 0.94 -1.82 -5.01
C LEU A 149 -0.15 -2.79 -5.49
N MET A 150 -0.62 -2.62 -6.71
CA MET A 150 -1.60 -3.53 -7.32
C MET A 150 -1.08 -4.96 -7.40
N ARG A 151 0.18 -5.15 -7.84
CA ARG A 151 0.82 -6.47 -7.86
C ARG A 151 0.98 -7.05 -6.46
N SER A 152 1.30 -6.23 -5.47
CA SER A 152 1.43 -6.66 -4.07
C SER A 152 0.08 -7.10 -3.49
N VAL A 153 -1.00 -6.39 -3.80
CA VAL A 153 -2.36 -6.78 -3.41
C VAL A 153 -2.75 -8.12 -4.03
N GLN A 154 -2.44 -8.34 -5.31
CA GLN A 154 -2.71 -9.61 -5.99
C GLN A 154 -1.86 -10.76 -5.43
N PHE A 155 -0.57 -10.53 -5.18
CA PHE A 155 0.36 -11.55 -4.70
C PHE A 155 0.05 -12.05 -3.29
N ASN A 156 -0.55 -11.21 -2.45
CA ASN A 156 -0.97 -11.57 -1.09
C ASN A 156 -2.45 -11.99 -1.02
N ASP A 157 -3.10 -12.28 -2.16
CA ASP A 157 -4.52 -12.68 -2.25
C ASP A 157 -5.51 -11.68 -1.60
N LEU A 158 -5.14 -10.40 -1.49
CA LEU A 158 -5.94 -9.35 -0.84
C LEU A 158 -6.99 -8.70 -1.75
N SER A 159 -7.21 -9.26 -2.94
CA SER A 159 -8.07 -8.64 -3.97
C SER A 159 -9.53 -8.51 -3.53
N SER A 160 -10.01 -9.37 -2.63
CA SER A 160 -11.36 -9.31 -2.05
C SER A 160 -11.49 -8.26 -0.93
N CYS A 161 -10.38 -7.88 -0.32
CA CYS A 161 -10.30 -6.99 0.84
C CYS A 161 -9.92 -5.55 0.46
N VAL A 162 -9.50 -5.32 -0.79
CA VAL A 162 -8.99 -4.04 -1.26
C VAL A 162 -9.88 -3.46 -2.34
N GLN A 163 -10.47 -2.30 -2.06
CA GLN A 163 -11.15 -1.50 -3.06
C GLN A 163 -10.23 -0.37 -3.54
N ARG A 164 -10.02 -0.30 -4.85
CA ARG A 164 -9.24 0.75 -5.48
C ARG A 164 -10.13 1.79 -6.12
N GLU A 165 -9.80 3.06 -5.90
CA GLU A 165 -10.40 4.20 -6.59
C GLU A 165 -9.31 5.08 -7.20
N ASN A 166 -9.42 5.35 -8.49
CA ASN A 166 -8.49 6.23 -9.20
C ASN A 166 -9.13 7.59 -9.40
N LEU A 167 -8.45 8.64 -8.94
CA LEU A 167 -8.86 10.02 -9.13
C LEU A 167 -7.73 10.78 -9.84
N ALA A 168 -8.05 11.92 -10.46
CA ALA A 168 -7.05 12.71 -11.17
C ALA A 168 -5.89 13.10 -10.23
N GLY A 169 -4.71 12.51 -10.44
CA GLY A 169 -3.50 12.75 -9.66
C GLY A 169 -3.40 12.03 -8.30
N ARG A 170 -4.34 11.12 -7.96
CA ARG A 170 -4.26 10.31 -6.74
C ARG A 170 -4.91 8.92 -6.89
N SER A 171 -4.29 7.90 -6.31
CA SER A 171 -4.90 6.57 -6.16
C SER A 171 -5.27 6.34 -4.70
N LEU A 172 -6.49 5.90 -4.46
CA LEU A 172 -6.99 5.53 -3.14
C LEU A 172 -7.15 4.01 -3.08
N TYR A 173 -6.65 3.41 -2.01
CA TYR A 173 -6.80 2.00 -1.70
C TYR A 173 -7.44 1.87 -0.34
N TYR A 174 -8.68 1.38 -0.30
CA TYR A 174 -9.40 1.05 0.91
C TYR A 174 -9.12 -0.42 1.22
N VAL A 175 -8.36 -0.68 2.27
CA VAL A 175 -7.94 -2.02 2.69
C VAL A 175 -8.70 -2.39 3.96
N SER A 176 -9.49 -3.47 3.91
CA SER A 176 -10.20 -4.04 5.06
C SER A 176 -9.85 -5.52 5.20
N CYS A 177 -8.81 -5.83 5.97
CA CYS A 177 -8.30 -7.21 6.14
C CYS A 177 -7.80 -7.47 7.57
N HIS A 178 -7.25 -8.67 7.79
CA HIS A 178 -6.64 -9.02 9.07
C HIS A 178 -5.31 -8.29 9.27
N ARG A 179 -4.91 -8.15 10.53
CA ARG A 179 -3.67 -7.46 10.91
C ARG A 179 -2.42 -8.10 10.29
N GLU A 180 -2.41 -9.42 10.16
CA GLU A 180 -1.32 -10.18 9.52
C GLU A 180 -1.19 -9.84 8.04
N ASP A 181 -2.30 -9.77 7.32
CA ASP A 181 -2.36 -9.39 5.91
C ASP A 181 -1.80 -7.98 5.67
N VAL A 182 -2.18 -7.03 6.53
CA VAL A 182 -1.64 -5.66 6.48
C VAL A 182 -0.14 -5.66 6.72
N LYS A 183 0.37 -6.50 7.64
CA LYS A 183 1.82 -6.64 7.88
C LYS A 183 2.54 -7.18 6.64
N HIS A 184 1.97 -8.14 5.92
CA HIS A 184 2.53 -8.63 4.65
C HIS A 184 2.54 -7.54 3.58
N LEU A 185 1.44 -6.79 3.45
CA LEU A 185 1.35 -5.66 2.52
C LEU A 185 2.39 -4.57 2.83
N LEU A 186 2.53 -4.19 4.10
CA LEU A 186 3.54 -3.23 4.57
C LEU A 186 4.96 -3.73 4.34
N SER A 187 5.21 -5.02 4.53
CA SER A 187 6.51 -5.64 4.27
C SER A 187 6.88 -5.57 2.78
N ALA A 188 5.91 -5.79 1.88
CA ALA A 188 6.12 -5.60 0.44
C ALA A 188 6.42 -4.13 0.09
N LEU A 189 5.66 -3.20 0.69
CA LEU A 189 5.85 -1.75 0.55
C LEU A 189 7.22 -1.25 0.99
N ASN A 190 7.86 -1.92 1.95
CA ASN A 190 9.20 -1.57 2.42
C ASN A 190 10.24 -1.54 1.28
N SER A 191 10.08 -2.39 0.27
CA SER A 191 11.00 -2.45 -0.87
C SER A 191 10.98 -1.18 -1.73
N VAL A 192 9.83 -0.49 -1.80
CA VAL A 192 9.64 0.74 -2.57
C VAL A 192 9.59 1.98 -1.68
N TRP A 193 9.77 1.84 -0.37
CA TRP A 193 9.57 2.95 0.58
C TRP A 193 10.51 4.14 0.36
N HIS A 194 11.71 3.88 -0.15
CA HIS A 194 12.71 4.88 -0.50
C HIS A 194 12.32 5.74 -1.72
N GLN A 195 11.27 5.37 -2.47
CA GLN A 195 10.77 6.13 -3.62
C GLN A 195 9.73 7.18 -3.21
N PHE A 196 9.34 7.21 -1.93
CA PHE A 196 8.41 8.21 -1.40
C PHE A 196 9.17 9.44 -0.94
N ASP A 197 8.77 10.59 -1.46
CA ASP A 197 9.30 11.90 -1.06
C ASP A 197 8.76 12.29 0.32
N GLU A 198 7.47 12.02 0.55
CA GLU A 198 6.82 12.24 1.83
C GLU A 198 5.96 11.04 2.23
N THR A 199 6.00 10.70 3.51
CA THR A 199 5.11 9.72 4.13
C THR A 199 4.41 10.35 5.33
N ALA A 200 3.11 10.13 5.45
CA ALA A 200 2.37 10.55 6.63
C ALA A 200 1.36 9.48 7.02
N PHE A 201 1.38 9.08 8.29
CA PHE A 201 0.41 8.14 8.82
C PHE A 201 -0.53 8.84 9.80
N TYR A 202 -1.82 8.62 9.63
CA TYR A 202 -2.88 9.23 10.42
C TYR A 202 -3.55 8.15 11.25
N VAL A 203 -3.45 8.29 12.57
CA VAL A 203 -4.08 7.38 13.55
C VAL A 203 -5.37 8.03 14.05
N ASN A 204 -6.48 7.29 13.97
CA ASN A 204 -7.76 7.74 14.51
C ASN A 204 -7.74 7.67 16.04
N THR A 205 -8.17 8.75 16.73
CA THR A 205 -8.21 8.81 18.20
C THR A 205 -9.49 8.23 18.80
N GLY A 206 -10.47 7.87 17.97
CA GLY A 206 -11.81 7.46 18.41
C GLY A 206 -12.74 8.64 18.68
N GLU A 207 -12.19 9.85 18.79
CA GLU A 207 -12.97 11.09 18.79
C GLU A 207 -13.35 11.46 17.35
N LEU A 208 -14.60 11.87 17.15
CA LEU A 208 -15.14 12.12 15.82
C LEU A 208 -14.34 13.19 15.08
N GLY A 209 -13.55 12.76 14.09
CA GLY A 209 -12.83 13.63 13.18
C GLY A 209 -11.41 14.01 13.62
N GLU A 210 -10.96 13.59 14.80
CA GLU A 210 -9.59 13.86 15.23
C GLU A 210 -8.65 12.71 14.78
N MET A 211 -7.61 13.08 14.03
CA MET A 211 -6.57 12.16 13.59
C MET A 211 -5.20 12.73 13.94
N ILE A 212 -4.35 11.90 14.52
CA ILE A 212 -2.97 12.27 14.84
C ILE A 212 -2.09 11.97 13.63
N ARG A 213 -1.46 13.00 13.08
CA ARG A 213 -0.51 12.89 11.97
C ARG A 213 0.89 12.56 12.48
N VAL A 214 1.44 11.47 11.98
CA VAL A 214 2.84 11.04 12.15
C VAL A 214 3.54 11.24 10.81
N SER A 215 4.21 12.38 10.67
CA SER A 215 5.00 12.71 9.46
C SER A 215 6.29 11.90 9.42
N GLY A 216 6.77 11.55 8.21
CA GLY A 216 8.01 10.79 8.01
C GLY A 216 7.96 9.38 8.61
N ALA A 217 6.76 8.77 8.65
CA ALA A 217 6.59 7.45 9.24
C ALA A 217 7.33 6.37 8.44
N SER A 218 8.06 5.50 9.15
CA SER A 218 8.67 4.29 8.60
C SER A 218 7.67 3.14 8.55
N VAL A 219 7.93 2.13 7.71
CA VAL A 219 7.11 0.90 7.66
C VAL A 219 7.01 0.23 9.04
N SER A 220 8.12 0.16 9.77
CA SER A 220 8.16 -0.45 11.10
C SER A 220 7.35 0.34 12.11
N GLN A 221 7.36 1.68 12.06
CA GLN A 221 6.51 2.52 12.91
C GLN A 221 5.03 2.30 12.60
N VAL A 222 4.65 2.29 11.31
CA VAL A 222 3.27 2.05 10.88
C VAL A 222 2.80 0.66 11.32
N ALA A 223 3.62 -0.38 11.12
CA ALA A 223 3.30 -1.73 11.55
C ALA A 223 3.14 -1.85 13.07
N SER A 224 4.00 -1.21 13.86
CA SER A 224 3.88 -1.19 15.32
C SER A 224 2.60 -0.50 15.79
N LEU A 225 2.24 0.64 15.19
CA LEU A 225 1.01 1.37 15.52
C LEU A 225 -0.25 0.58 15.16
N ILE A 226 -0.24 -0.13 14.04
CA ILE A 226 -1.34 -1.01 13.65
C ILE A 226 -1.42 -2.20 14.60
N ASN A 227 -0.27 -2.71 15.07
CA ASN A 227 -0.21 -3.87 15.95
C ASN A 227 -0.60 -3.58 17.42
N GLU A 228 -0.61 -2.31 17.85
CA GLU A 228 -1.10 -1.93 19.16
C GLU A 228 -2.64 -2.10 19.22
N GLN A 229 -3.15 -2.90 20.15
CA GLN A 229 -4.60 -3.15 20.29
C GLN A 229 -5.29 -2.07 21.14
N ASP A 230 -4.59 -1.54 22.14
CA ASP A 230 -5.11 -0.51 23.03
C ASP A 230 -5.09 0.86 22.32
N VAL A 231 -6.27 1.46 22.16
CA VAL A 231 -6.44 2.77 21.51
C VAL A 231 -5.63 3.85 22.24
N ARG A 232 -5.59 3.84 23.58
CA ARG A 232 -4.86 4.84 24.36
C ARG A 232 -3.36 4.73 24.15
N LYS A 233 -2.82 3.51 24.24
CA LYS A 233 -1.40 3.25 23.98
C LYS A 233 -1.02 3.61 22.55
N ARG A 234 -1.89 3.30 21.57
CA ARG A 234 -1.66 3.65 20.17
C ARG A 234 -1.58 5.17 19.97
N ILE A 235 -2.46 5.92 20.63
CA ILE A 235 -2.46 7.39 20.60
C ILE A 235 -1.18 7.96 21.22
N GLU A 236 -0.80 7.47 22.41
CA GLU A 236 0.44 7.89 23.07
C GLU A 236 1.67 7.57 22.22
N HIS A 237 1.71 6.37 21.64
CA HIS A 237 2.79 5.94 20.76
C HIS A 237 2.84 6.81 19.50
N ALA A 238 1.70 7.11 18.87
CA ALA A 238 1.63 7.99 17.71
C ALA A 238 2.11 9.42 18.03
N LYS A 239 1.74 9.98 19.19
CA LYS A 239 2.22 11.29 19.66
C LYS A 239 3.74 11.28 19.84
N LEU A 240 4.27 10.23 20.49
CA LEU A 240 5.71 10.08 20.72
C LEU A 240 6.50 9.98 19.42
N GLU A 241 6.04 9.17 18.46
CA GLU A 241 6.68 9.04 17.14
C GLU A 241 6.58 10.34 16.34
N SER A 242 5.46 11.06 16.41
CA SER A 242 5.28 12.34 15.73
C SER A 242 6.29 13.39 16.22
N VAL A 243 6.49 13.49 17.55
CA VAL A 243 7.51 14.38 18.13
C VAL A 243 8.91 13.93 17.72
N ARG A 244 9.22 12.63 17.77
CA ARG A 244 10.53 12.08 17.39
C ARG A 244 10.86 12.37 15.92
N ASN A 245 9.92 12.17 15.01
CA ASN A 245 10.11 12.41 13.60
C ASN A 245 10.25 13.91 13.29
N SER A 246 9.50 14.76 13.99
CA SER A 246 9.63 16.23 13.89
C SER A 246 11.01 16.70 14.32
N MET A 247 11.56 16.17 15.42
CA MET A 247 12.93 16.48 15.86
C MET A 247 13.98 16.04 14.82
N ARG A 248 13.82 14.85 14.24
CA ARG A 248 14.74 14.33 13.22
C ARG A 248 14.72 15.19 11.94
N SER A 249 13.54 15.61 11.51
CA SER A 249 13.38 16.48 10.34
C SER A 249 13.98 17.87 10.58
N ALA A 250 13.85 18.41 11.79
CA ALA A 250 14.45 19.70 12.17
C ALA A 250 15.99 19.63 12.19
N THR A 251 16.58 18.52 12.66
CA THR A 251 18.04 18.35 12.65
C THR A 251 18.61 18.20 11.24
N ASP A 252 17.89 17.55 10.33
CA ASP A 252 18.32 17.38 8.94
C ASP A 252 18.24 18.71 8.17
N SER A 253 17.18 19.49 8.41
CA SER A 253 16.99 20.82 7.79
C SER A 253 17.96 21.89 8.32
N GLY A 254 18.53 21.68 9.52
CA GLY A 254 19.57 22.53 10.11
C GLY A 254 21.01 22.18 9.68
N SER A 255 21.20 21.06 8.97
CA SER A 255 22.51 20.56 8.56
C SER A 255 23.03 21.20 7.25
N MET A 256 22.97 22.53 7.17
CA MET A 256 23.84 23.31 6.27
C MET A 256 25.09 23.86 6.99
N MET A 257 25.26 23.53 8.28
CA MET A 257 26.43 23.91 9.09
C MET A 257 27.32 22.71 9.48
N ALA A 258 27.18 21.55 8.83
CA ALA A 258 28.06 20.39 9.03
C ALA A 258 28.97 20.17 7.82
N SER A 259 29.63 21.23 7.35
CA SER A 259 30.79 21.15 6.45
C SER A 259 32.06 21.50 7.22
N LEU A 260 32.33 20.77 8.30
CA LEU A 260 33.60 20.78 9.03
C LEU A 260 33.60 19.65 10.05
N GLU A 261 33.76 18.40 9.58
CA GLU A 261 34.41 17.36 10.37
C GLU A 261 34.93 16.27 9.44
N ASP A 262 36.07 16.61 8.83
CA ASP A 262 37.04 15.67 8.31
C ASP A 262 37.78 15.01 9.49
N LYS A 263 38.05 13.70 9.35
CA LYS A 263 38.89 12.84 10.21
C LYS A 263 38.42 12.51 11.63
N MET A 264 37.81 11.33 11.78
CA MET A 264 38.42 10.32 12.67
C MET A 264 38.03 8.89 12.29
N THR A 265 39.08 8.11 12.07
CA THR A 265 39.13 6.68 11.75
C THR A 265 38.76 5.75 12.91
N LEU A 266 38.28 4.56 12.53
CA LEU A 266 38.42 3.25 13.21
C LEU A 266 37.62 2.98 14.49
N SER A 267 36.60 2.13 14.36
CA SER A 267 36.55 0.87 15.13
C SER A 267 35.57 -0.13 14.51
N ALA A 268 36.15 -1.16 13.89
CA ALA A 268 35.46 -2.38 13.54
C ALA A 268 35.16 -3.16 14.84
N LEU A 269 33.88 -3.37 15.14
CA LEU A 269 33.47 -4.41 16.09
C LEU A 269 33.22 -5.72 15.32
N PRO A 270 33.79 -6.85 15.76
CA PRO A 270 33.45 -8.15 15.18
C PRO A 270 32.01 -8.56 15.55
N PRO A 271 31.27 -9.22 14.64
CA PRO A 271 29.92 -9.69 14.92
C PRO A 271 29.95 -10.83 15.94
N ARG A 272 29.11 -10.73 16.97
CA ARG A 272 28.87 -11.81 17.94
C ARG A 272 28.07 -12.95 17.27
N PRO A 273 28.43 -14.23 17.48
CA PRO A 273 27.63 -15.34 17.02
C PRO A 273 26.33 -15.43 17.85
N MET A 274 25.19 -15.57 17.17
CA MET A 274 23.92 -15.92 17.79
C MET A 274 23.76 -17.44 17.79
N LEU A 275 23.47 -17.98 18.98
CA LEU A 275 23.10 -19.38 19.21
C LEU A 275 21.68 -19.63 18.70
N THR A 276 21.55 -20.71 17.95
CA THR A 276 20.29 -21.31 17.52
C THR A 276 19.55 -21.88 18.73
N SER A 277 18.40 -21.32 19.10
CA SER A 277 17.51 -21.91 20.09
C SER A 277 16.11 -22.09 19.51
N GLY A 278 15.76 -23.37 19.28
CA GLY A 278 14.44 -23.98 19.50
C GLY A 278 13.25 -23.39 18.76
N GLU A 279 12.81 -24.11 17.72
CA GLU A 279 11.43 -24.04 17.22
C GLU A 279 10.44 -24.43 18.33
N PRO A 280 9.39 -23.62 18.59
CA PRO A 280 8.18 -24.13 19.21
C PRO A 280 7.16 -24.49 18.13
N ASN A 281 6.82 -25.77 18.18
CA ASN A 281 5.69 -26.49 17.60
C ASN A 281 4.46 -25.62 17.24
N ARG A 282 4.05 -25.67 15.97
CA ARG A 282 2.76 -25.16 15.50
C ARG A 282 1.66 -26.15 15.90
N THR A 283 0.92 -25.83 16.96
CA THR A 283 -0.40 -26.40 17.19
C THR A 283 -1.43 -25.44 16.61
N SER A 284 -1.98 -25.83 15.46
CA SER A 284 -3.17 -25.21 14.86
C SER A 284 -4.40 -25.56 15.71
N MET A 285 -4.98 -24.58 16.40
CA MET A 285 -6.38 -24.63 16.79
C MET A 285 -7.10 -23.45 16.14
N SER A 286 -7.99 -23.81 15.23
CA SER A 286 -8.97 -22.94 14.58
C SER A 286 -9.95 -22.46 15.65
N GLU A 287 -9.70 -21.27 16.20
CA GLU A 287 -10.67 -20.54 17.01
C GLU A 287 -11.30 -19.46 16.11
N SER A 288 -12.62 -19.40 16.13
CA SER A 288 -13.43 -18.46 15.33
C SER A 288 -12.93 -17.03 15.56
N PRO A 289 -12.61 -16.25 14.50
CA PRO A 289 -11.95 -14.97 14.67
C PRO A 289 -12.88 -13.99 15.39
N GLU A 290 -12.46 -13.54 16.56
CA GLU A 290 -13.09 -12.43 17.24
C GLU A 290 -13.12 -11.20 16.32
N PRO A 291 -14.19 -10.39 16.37
CA PRO A 291 -14.37 -9.21 15.51
C PRO A 291 -13.28 -8.12 15.69
N CYS A 292 -12.37 -8.27 16.66
CA CYS A 292 -11.37 -7.27 17.04
C CYS A 292 -10.08 -7.25 16.19
N ASP A 293 -9.85 -8.22 15.30
CA ASP A 293 -8.59 -8.28 14.55
C ASP A 293 -8.65 -7.67 13.13
N ARG A 294 -9.77 -7.03 12.78
CA ARG A 294 -9.89 -6.32 11.51
C ARG A 294 -9.28 -4.93 11.56
N VAL A 295 -8.55 -4.61 10.49
CA VAL A 295 -7.91 -3.32 10.27
C VAL A 295 -8.51 -2.68 9.03
N GLU A 296 -8.91 -1.42 9.15
CA GLU A 296 -9.36 -0.56 8.06
C GLU A 296 -8.26 0.47 7.77
N LEU A 297 -7.48 0.23 6.72
CA LEU A 297 -6.39 1.09 6.30
C LEU A 297 -6.72 1.76 4.96
N THR A 298 -6.69 3.09 4.92
CA THR A 298 -6.81 3.85 3.67
C THR A 298 -5.43 4.28 3.21
N ILE A 299 -4.92 3.72 2.11
CA ILE A 299 -3.66 4.14 1.50
C ILE A 299 -3.95 5.15 0.40
N VAL A 300 -3.38 6.34 0.51
CA VAL A 300 -3.52 7.44 -0.44
C VAL A 300 -2.19 7.66 -1.13
N LEU A 301 -2.10 7.35 -2.41
CA LEU A 301 -0.95 7.62 -3.24
C LEU A 301 -1.16 8.95 -3.97
N ARG A 302 -0.25 9.90 -3.79
CA ARG A 302 -0.27 11.22 -4.44
C ARG A 302 0.97 11.40 -5.29
N GLN A 303 0.80 12.08 -6.42
CA GLN A 303 1.93 12.53 -7.23
C GLN A 303 2.59 13.75 -6.57
N SER A 304 3.91 13.72 -6.49
CA SER A 304 4.71 14.86 -6.04
C SER A 304 4.57 16.03 -7.02
N PRO A 305 4.34 17.27 -6.56
CA PRO A 305 4.34 18.44 -7.44
C PRO A 305 5.75 18.62 -8.01
N MET A 306 5.87 18.59 -9.34
CA MET A 306 7.13 18.91 -10.04
C MET A 306 7.48 20.38 -9.95
#